data_AF-A0A962RSL4-F1
#
_entry.id   AF-A0A962RSL4-F1
#
_cell.length_a   1.000
_cell.length_b   1.000
_cell.length_c   1.000
_cell.angle_alpha   90.00
_cell.angle_beta   90.00
_cell.angle_gamma   90.00
#
_symmetry.space_group_name_H-M   'P 1'
#
loop_
_entity.id
_entity.type
_entity.pdbx_description
1 polymer ?
#
loop_
_entity_poly.entity_id
_entity_poly.type
_entity_poly.pdbx_seq_one_letter_code
_entity_poly.pdbx_strand_id
1 'polypeptide(L)'
;MAVSTSPAAPVHVAAGVIRRVEDGAILLSLRPHAVHQGGLWEFPGGKLEAHESPLAALARELAEELGIRIAGGIPLIRIHHHYPDKHVLLDVLEVRAWEGRPHGREGQTVRWVAAETLPHYRFPAANQPIVTAARLPSLALTADFTGADDVAALASSLERCLAAGLRLLRLALPAPPLPPPLAALLAACRAQRAWCTVAVDDGGEDPGLADGVHVSAAQLARFERRPAAPGRLLSASCRTVADVHRAAALGADFVYAEPGPGGGYAEWPAAITAAATMPVFAAGPVRAHQAGLMRRRGCQGIAVSAGSGNGLPSSELVALTARAVLDAELSVAPPQSG
;
A
#
# COMPACT_ATOMS: atom_id res chain seq x y z
N MET A 1 13.83 -43.61 -9.17
CA MET A 1 14.01 -42.61 -8.09
C MET A 1 13.99 -41.24 -8.74
N ALA A 2 12.91 -40.47 -8.56
CA ALA A 2 12.84 -39.10 -9.04
C ALA A 2 13.69 -38.24 -8.10
N VAL A 3 14.74 -37.61 -8.63
CA VAL A 3 15.51 -36.60 -7.91
C VAL A 3 14.57 -35.41 -7.71
N SER A 4 14.06 -35.26 -6.50
CA SER A 4 13.35 -34.05 -6.08
C SER A 4 14.37 -32.93 -5.99
N THR A 5 14.59 -32.21 -7.10
CA THR A 5 15.33 -30.96 -7.10
C THR A 5 14.57 -29.97 -6.23
N SER A 6 15.11 -29.62 -5.06
CA SER A 6 14.65 -28.48 -4.28
C SER A 6 14.54 -27.26 -5.21
N PRO A 7 13.45 -26.47 -5.14
CA PRO A 7 13.34 -25.27 -5.96
C PRO A 7 14.55 -24.36 -5.67
N ALA A 8 15.15 -23.82 -6.74
CA ALA A 8 16.27 -22.88 -6.61
C ALA A 8 15.87 -21.73 -5.67
N ALA A 9 16.78 -21.32 -4.79
CA ALA A 9 16.55 -20.23 -3.85
C ALA A 9 16.14 -18.95 -4.62
N PRO A 10 15.20 -18.14 -4.07
CA PRO A 10 14.77 -16.92 -4.74
C PRO A 10 15.94 -15.97 -4.96
N VAL A 11 15.95 -15.31 -6.11
CA VAL A 11 16.79 -14.13 -6.33
C VAL A 11 16.25 -13.02 -5.44
N HIS A 12 17.01 -12.65 -4.41
CA HIS A 12 16.61 -11.63 -3.46
C HIS A 12 17.11 -10.26 -3.92
N VAL A 13 16.19 -9.32 -4.07
CA VAL A 13 16.42 -7.97 -4.60
C VAL A 13 15.93 -6.94 -3.60
N ALA A 14 16.72 -5.89 -3.38
CA ALA A 14 16.29 -4.68 -2.68
C ALA A 14 15.99 -3.59 -3.71
N ALA A 15 14.84 -2.93 -3.60
CA ALA A 15 14.46 -1.83 -4.48
C ALA A 15 14.01 -0.60 -3.69
N GLY A 16 14.27 0.59 -4.24
CA GLY A 16 13.99 1.87 -3.60
C GLY A 16 12.88 2.65 -4.31
N VAL A 17 11.81 2.95 -3.58
CA VAL A 17 10.89 4.05 -3.94
C VAL A 17 11.47 5.33 -3.34
N ILE A 18 12.31 6.02 -4.10
CA ILE A 18 12.93 7.27 -3.67
C ILE A 18 11.94 8.41 -3.91
N ARG A 19 11.35 8.93 -2.84
CA ARG A 19 10.36 10.00 -2.89
C ARG A 19 10.96 11.32 -2.44
N ARG A 20 10.87 12.31 -3.32
CA ARG A 20 11.22 13.70 -3.00
C ARG A 20 10.16 14.33 -2.11
N VAL A 21 10.57 14.92 -0.99
CA VAL A 21 9.66 15.43 0.05
C VAL A 21 8.87 16.65 -0.43
N GLU A 22 9.48 17.50 -1.25
CA GLU A 22 8.94 18.78 -1.68
C GLU A 22 7.69 18.65 -2.56
N ASP A 23 7.68 17.66 -3.47
CA ASP A 23 6.60 17.49 -4.46
C ASP A 23 6.08 16.05 -4.57
N GLY A 24 6.60 15.13 -3.76
CA GLY A 24 6.18 13.72 -3.77
C GLY A 24 6.64 12.94 -5.00
N ALA A 25 7.43 13.53 -5.89
CA ALA A 25 7.91 12.87 -7.09
C ALA A 25 8.82 11.69 -6.75
N ILE A 26 8.75 10.65 -7.57
CA ILE A 26 9.48 9.39 -7.40
C ILE A 26 10.55 9.29 -8.48
N LEU A 27 11.77 8.94 -8.07
CA LEU A 27 12.87 8.73 -8.99
C LEU A 27 12.78 7.34 -9.62
N LEU A 28 12.79 7.29 -10.94
CA LEU A 28 12.87 6.07 -11.74
C LEU A 28 14.18 6.04 -12.54
N SER A 29 14.67 4.83 -12.82
CA SER A 29 15.72 4.56 -13.79
C SER A 29 15.16 3.83 -15.02
N LEU A 30 15.73 4.07 -16.19
CA LEU A 30 15.40 3.35 -17.42
C LEU A 30 16.44 2.27 -17.68
N ARG A 31 15.99 1.02 -17.79
CA ARG A 31 16.86 -0.12 -18.06
C ARG A 31 17.55 0.03 -19.41
N PRO A 32 18.88 -0.19 -19.50
CA PRO A 32 19.57 -0.22 -20.78
C PRO A 32 18.90 -1.20 -21.75
N HIS A 33 18.80 -0.87 -23.04
CA HIS A 33 18.13 -1.73 -24.01
C HIS A 33 18.73 -3.14 -24.13
N ALA A 34 20.02 -3.30 -23.81
CA ALA A 34 20.77 -4.54 -23.98
C ALA A 34 20.58 -5.58 -22.85
N VAL A 35 19.89 -5.26 -21.75
CA VAL A 35 19.67 -6.20 -20.63
C VAL A 35 18.32 -6.91 -20.71
N HIS A 36 18.14 -8.02 -19.97
CA HIS A 36 16.88 -8.77 -19.91
C HIS A 36 15.72 -7.86 -19.46
N GLN A 37 14.72 -7.63 -20.33
CA GLN A 37 13.64 -6.62 -20.22
C GLN A 37 14.10 -5.14 -20.29
N GLY A 38 15.12 -4.86 -21.12
CA GLY A 38 15.60 -3.50 -21.42
C GLY A 38 14.52 -2.58 -22.01
N GLY A 39 14.66 -1.27 -21.77
CA GLY A 39 13.69 -0.26 -22.20
C GLY A 39 12.43 -0.13 -21.31
N LEU A 40 12.34 -0.90 -20.22
CA LEU A 40 11.35 -0.70 -19.16
C LEU A 40 11.89 0.24 -18.09
N TRP A 41 11.00 1.00 -17.46
CA TRP A 41 11.33 1.78 -16.27
C TRP A 41 11.36 0.87 -15.05
N GLU A 42 12.18 1.19 -14.07
CA GLU A 42 12.29 0.46 -12.82
C GLU A 42 12.51 1.37 -11.62
N PHE A 43 12.32 0.78 -10.44
CA PHE A 43 12.73 1.38 -9.18
C PHE A 43 14.20 1.00 -8.95
N PRO A 44 15.09 1.97 -8.70
CA PRO A 44 16.52 1.71 -8.51
C PRO A 44 16.81 0.71 -7.40
N GLY A 45 17.91 -0.04 -7.53
CA GLY A 45 18.29 -1.09 -6.59
C GLY A 45 18.74 -2.36 -7.30
N GLY A 46 19.14 -3.36 -6.51
CA GLY A 46 19.80 -4.55 -7.04
C GLY A 46 19.75 -5.74 -6.12
N LYS A 47 20.52 -6.77 -6.47
CA LYS A 47 20.52 -8.04 -5.76
C LYS A 47 21.23 -7.89 -4.42
N LEU A 48 20.73 -8.59 -3.41
CA LEU A 48 21.44 -8.71 -2.15
C LEU A 48 22.69 -9.57 -2.34
N GLU A 49 23.79 -9.13 -1.75
CA GLU A 49 24.97 -9.96 -1.55
C GLU A 49 24.80 -10.90 -0.34
N ALA A 50 25.71 -11.86 -0.21
CA ALA A 50 25.66 -12.81 0.89
C ALA A 50 25.70 -12.08 2.25
N HIS A 51 24.74 -12.39 3.12
CA HIS A 51 24.59 -11.81 4.47
C HIS A 51 24.25 -10.31 4.49
N GLU A 52 23.90 -9.72 3.36
CA GLU A 52 23.50 -8.32 3.27
C GLU A 52 22.04 -8.15 3.73
N SER A 53 21.76 -7.06 4.46
CA SER A 53 20.37 -6.68 4.75
C SER A 53 19.76 -5.93 3.57
N PRO A 54 18.41 -5.93 3.38
CA PRO A 54 17.79 -5.16 2.29
C PRO A 54 18.16 -3.67 2.29
N LEU A 55 18.29 -3.05 3.47
CA LEU A 55 18.70 -1.65 3.58
C LEU A 55 20.17 -1.44 3.17
N ALA A 56 21.07 -2.35 3.57
CA ALA A 56 22.48 -2.27 3.20
C ALA A 56 22.67 -2.45 1.69
N ALA A 57 22.00 -3.44 1.11
CA ALA A 57 21.98 -3.66 -0.34
C ALA A 57 21.48 -2.44 -1.08
N LEU A 58 20.32 -1.89 -0.66
CA LEU A 58 19.79 -0.70 -1.28
C LEU A 58 20.77 0.49 -1.15
N ALA A 59 21.40 0.69 0.00
CA ALA A 59 22.34 1.79 0.19
C ALA A 59 23.57 1.69 -0.74
N ARG A 60 24.11 0.48 -0.92
CA ARG A 60 25.21 0.21 -1.86
C ARG A 60 24.79 0.48 -3.30
N GLU A 61 23.70 -0.14 -3.74
CA GLU A 61 23.18 -0.03 -5.11
C GLU A 61 22.85 1.43 -5.46
N LEU A 62 22.19 2.18 -4.57
CA LEU A 62 21.91 3.60 -4.82
C LEU A 62 23.17 4.47 -4.90
N ALA A 63 24.24 4.11 -4.18
CA ALA A 63 25.52 4.82 -4.28
C ALA A 63 26.23 4.53 -5.61
N GLU A 64 26.17 3.28 -6.07
CA GLU A 64 26.77 2.80 -7.32
C GLU A 64 26.01 3.31 -8.54
N GLU A 65 24.69 3.13 -8.58
CA GLU A 65 23.85 3.46 -9.74
C GLU A 65 23.52 4.95 -9.83
N LEU A 66 23.30 5.61 -8.68
CA LEU A 66 22.69 6.95 -8.62
C LEU A 66 23.56 8.02 -7.96
N GLY A 67 24.66 7.62 -7.30
CA GLY A 67 25.54 8.55 -6.61
C GLY A 67 24.93 9.19 -5.36
N ILE A 68 23.94 8.53 -4.76
CA ILE A 68 23.32 8.99 -3.52
C ILE A 68 23.57 8.03 -2.36
N ARG A 69 23.66 8.57 -1.16
CA ARG A 69 23.85 7.79 0.08
C ARG A 69 22.62 7.92 0.96
N ILE A 70 22.13 6.80 1.47
CA ILE A 70 20.98 6.74 2.38
C ILE A 70 21.42 6.20 3.74
N ALA A 71 20.84 6.72 4.81
CA ALA A 71 21.07 6.22 6.17
C ALA A 71 19.92 5.33 6.66
N GLY A 72 18.78 5.32 5.96
CA GLY A 72 17.59 4.60 6.35
C GLY A 72 16.58 4.49 5.22
N GLY A 73 15.58 3.64 5.44
CA GLY A 73 14.47 3.41 4.53
C GLY A 73 13.29 2.81 5.29
N ILE A 74 12.08 3.12 4.85
CA ILE A 74 10.85 2.65 5.47
C ILE A 74 10.35 1.43 4.68
N PRO A 75 10.15 0.26 5.28
CA PRO A 75 9.56 -0.88 4.56
C PRO A 75 8.22 -0.50 3.93
N LEU A 76 8.11 -0.69 2.62
CA LEU A 76 6.93 -0.32 1.83
C LEU A 76 6.10 -1.56 1.48
N ILE A 77 6.71 -2.53 0.81
CA ILE A 77 6.06 -3.78 0.39
C ILE A 77 7.12 -4.87 0.18
N ARG A 78 6.73 -6.13 0.43
CA ARG A 78 7.51 -7.32 0.06
C ARG A 78 6.75 -8.12 -0.98
N ILE A 79 7.41 -8.54 -2.06
CA ILE A 79 6.75 -9.20 -3.19
C ILE A 79 7.48 -10.50 -3.52
N HIS A 80 6.76 -11.61 -3.49
CA HIS A 80 7.20 -12.86 -4.10
C HIS A 80 6.64 -12.96 -5.52
N HIS A 81 7.50 -13.04 -6.53
CA HIS A 81 7.10 -13.14 -7.93
C HIS A 81 7.75 -14.35 -8.61
N HIS A 82 6.92 -15.22 -9.19
CA HIS A 82 7.37 -16.42 -9.89
C HIS A 82 7.28 -16.19 -11.40
N TYR A 83 8.42 -15.98 -12.04
CA TYR A 83 8.54 -16.10 -13.49
C TYR A 83 8.63 -17.59 -13.89
N PRO A 84 8.38 -17.95 -15.16
CA PRO A 84 8.54 -19.32 -15.63
C PRO A 84 9.95 -19.90 -15.39
N ASP A 85 10.98 -19.05 -15.36
CA ASP A 85 12.40 -19.43 -15.27
C ASP A 85 13.04 -19.13 -13.90
N LYS A 86 12.43 -18.29 -13.06
CA LYS A 86 13.02 -17.91 -11.76
C LYS A 86 11.99 -17.42 -10.74
N HIS A 87 12.35 -17.50 -9.46
CA HIS A 87 11.65 -16.87 -8.35
C HIS A 87 12.40 -15.61 -7.91
N VAL A 88 11.69 -14.49 -7.79
CA VAL A 88 12.24 -13.23 -7.27
C VAL A 88 11.52 -12.85 -5.98
N LEU A 89 12.31 -12.47 -4.97
CA LEU A 89 11.84 -11.83 -3.75
C LEU A 89 12.29 -10.37 -3.77
N LEU A 90 11.35 -9.43 -3.80
CA LEU A 90 11.62 -8.01 -3.73
C LEU A 90 11.30 -7.48 -2.34
N ASP A 91 12.32 -6.95 -1.65
CA ASP A 91 12.15 -6.09 -0.49
C ASP A 91 12.21 -4.62 -0.93
N VAL A 92 11.07 -3.93 -0.84
CA VAL A 92 10.96 -2.56 -1.31
C VAL A 92 10.93 -1.60 -0.14
N LEU A 93 11.82 -0.62 -0.15
CA LEU A 93 11.88 0.44 0.86
C LEU A 93 11.52 1.78 0.24
N GLU A 94 10.77 2.60 0.98
CA GLU A 94 10.60 4.02 0.68
C GLU A 94 11.76 4.82 1.29
N VAL A 95 12.42 5.63 0.47
CA VAL A 95 13.52 6.50 0.85
C VAL A 95 13.07 7.95 0.69
N ARG A 96 13.14 8.73 1.77
CA ARG A 96 12.74 10.16 1.79
C ARG A 96 13.89 11.11 2.07
N ALA A 97 15.04 10.60 2.49
CA ALA A 97 16.21 11.39 2.82
C ALA A 97 17.48 10.70 2.30
N TRP A 98 18.36 11.48 1.68
CA TRP A 98 19.63 11.02 1.12
C TRP A 98 20.61 12.18 1.01
N GLU A 99 21.89 11.83 0.84
CA GLU A 99 22.96 12.76 0.50
C GLU A 99 23.36 12.62 -0.97
N GLY A 100 23.76 13.72 -1.61
CA GLY A 100 24.13 13.75 -3.02
C GLY A 100 22.97 14.11 -3.97
N ARG A 101 23.28 14.23 -5.27
CA ARG A 101 22.30 14.53 -6.31
C ARG A 101 22.14 13.30 -7.21
N PRO A 102 20.94 12.70 -7.31
CA PRO A 102 20.73 11.53 -8.15
C PRO A 102 21.04 11.82 -9.62
N HIS A 103 21.82 10.95 -10.24
CA HIS A 103 22.14 10.94 -11.67
C HIS A 103 22.54 9.52 -12.08
N GLY A 104 22.32 9.12 -13.34
CA GLY A 104 22.70 7.79 -13.80
C GLY A 104 24.22 7.64 -13.91
N ARG A 105 24.85 6.96 -12.95
CA ARG A 105 26.30 6.72 -12.92
C ARG A 105 26.77 5.67 -13.92
N GLU A 106 25.85 4.86 -14.43
CA GLU A 106 26.08 3.83 -15.44
C GLU A 106 25.65 4.27 -16.85
N GLY A 107 25.32 5.57 -17.02
CA GLY A 107 24.81 6.11 -18.27
C GLY A 107 23.32 5.86 -18.51
N GLN A 108 22.61 5.31 -17.51
CA GLN A 108 21.17 5.12 -17.56
C GLN A 108 20.41 6.45 -17.43
N THR A 109 19.25 6.53 -18.09
CA THR A 109 18.37 7.69 -17.92
C THR A 109 17.66 7.60 -16.58
N VAL A 110 17.65 8.69 -15.83
CA VAL A 110 16.89 8.83 -14.58
C VAL A 110 15.84 9.92 -14.72
N ARG A 111 14.70 9.76 -14.05
CA ARG A 111 13.59 10.72 -14.14
C ARG A 111 12.82 10.82 -12.84
N TRP A 112 12.52 12.05 -12.43
CA TRP A 112 11.53 12.33 -11.40
C TRP A 112 10.13 12.31 -12.01
N VAL A 113 9.24 11.51 -11.43
CA VAL A 113 7.90 11.24 -11.95
C VAL A 113 6.87 11.43 -10.84
N ALA A 114 5.77 12.16 -11.11
CA ALA A 114 4.66 12.27 -10.16
C ALA A 114 4.03 10.90 -9.91
N ALA A 115 3.73 10.55 -8.66
CA ALA A 115 3.23 9.23 -8.28
C ALA A 115 1.98 8.83 -9.07
N GLU A 116 1.09 9.78 -9.34
CA GLU A 116 -0.16 9.60 -10.08
C GLU A 116 0.06 9.20 -11.53
N THR A 117 1.22 9.54 -12.10
CA THR A 117 1.57 9.26 -13.50
C THR A 117 2.34 7.95 -13.69
N LEU A 118 2.75 7.27 -12.61
CA LEU A 118 3.43 5.98 -12.69
C LEU A 118 2.71 4.95 -13.57
N PRO A 119 1.36 4.82 -13.55
CA PRO A 119 0.67 3.85 -14.41
C PRO A 119 0.87 4.09 -15.92
N HIS A 120 1.33 5.27 -16.34
CA HIS A 120 1.63 5.57 -17.74
C HIS A 120 3.01 5.06 -18.19
N TYR A 121 3.84 4.60 -17.25
CA TYR A 121 5.16 4.04 -17.52
C TYR A 121 5.08 2.52 -17.59
N ARG A 122 5.90 1.91 -18.46
CA ARG A 122 5.99 0.45 -18.58
C ARG A 122 7.01 -0.08 -17.60
N PHE A 123 6.56 -0.98 -16.73
CA PHE A 123 7.37 -1.64 -15.71
C PHE A 123 7.37 -3.16 -15.91
N PRO A 124 8.39 -3.87 -15.38
CA PRO A 124 8.33 -5.32 -15.18
C PRO A 124 7.06 -5.74 -14.44
N ALA A 125 6.56 -6.95 -14.72
CA ALA A 125 5.34 -7.47 -14.08
C ALA A 125 5.46 -7.50 -12.54
N ALA A 126 6.63 -7.87 -12.00
CA ALA A 126 6.91 -7.87 -10.57
C ALA A 126 6.85 -6.49 -9.90
N ASN A 127 6.93 -5.40 -10.68
CA ASN A 127 6.93 -4.03 -10.15
C ASN A 127 5.53 -3.41 -10.12
N GLN A 128 4.51 -4.05 -10.72
CA GLN A 128 3.13 -3.51 -10.70
C GLN A 128 2.60 -3.30 -9.28
N PRO A 129 2.80 -4.22 -8.31
CA PRO A 129 2.40 -3.96 -6.93
C PRO A 129 3.18 -2.81 -6.28
N ILE A 130 4.42 -2.54 -6.72
CA ILE A 130 5.21 -1.39 -6.25
C ILE A 130 4.61 -0.08 -6.76
N VAL A 131 4.18 -0.04 -8.03
CA VAL A 131 3.49 1.13 -8.60
C VAL A 131 2.23 1.46 -7.80
N THR A 132 1.45 0.45 -7.41
CA THR A 132 0.29 0.65 -6.53
C THR A 132 0.72 1.11 -5.13
N ALA A 133 1.68 0.42 -4.50
CA ALA A 133 2.18 0.76 -3.18
C ALA A 133 2.65 2.22 -3.09
N ALA A 134 3.42 2.66 -4.09
CA ALA A 134 4.01 3.99 -4.18
C ALA A 134 2.96 5.11 -4.38
N ARG A 135 1.72 4.79 -4.73
CA ARG A 135 0.61 5.74 -4.89
C ARG A 135 -0.32 5.79 -3.70
N LEU A 136 -0.35 4.72 -2.90
CA LEU A 136 -1.22 4.63 -1.75
C LEU A 136 -0.57 5.31 -0.53
N PRO A 137 -1.34 6.06 0.27
CA PRO A 137 -0.87 6.53 1.57
C PRO A 137 -0.72 5.35 2.52
N SER A 138 -0.13 5.59 3.69
CA SER A 138 0.05 4.58 4.74
C SER A 138 -1.08 4.54 5.78
N LEU A 139 -1.95 5.54 5.76
CA LEU A 139 -3.12 5.61 6.63
C LEU A 139 -4.39 5.53 5.80
N ALA A 140 -5.19 4.53 6.12
CA ALA A 140 -6.56 4.42 5.65
C ALA A 140 -7.55 4.68 6.80
N LEU A 141 -8.73 5.15 6.44
CA LEU A 141 -9.88 5.19 7.34
C LEU A 141 -10.99 4.28 6.81
N THR A 142 -11.65 3.58 7.71
CA THR A 142 -12.80 2.75 7.38
C THR A 142 -14.04 3.22 8.13
N ALA A 143 -15.16 3.39 7.45
CA ALA A 143 -16.41 3.83 8.08
C ALA A 143 -17.61 3.08 7.50
N ASP A 144 -18.61 2.84 8.34
CA ASP A 144 -19.88 2.22 7.95
C ASP A 144 -21.03 3.18 8.21
N PHE A 145 -21.78 3.48 7.16
CA PHE A 145 -22.96 4.35 7.22
C PHE A 145 -24.27 3.55 7.09
N THR A 146 -24.19 2.23 6.91
CA THR A 146 -25.39 1.38 6.87
C THR A 146 -25.97 1.29 8.29
N GLY A 147 -27.10 1.97 8.52
CA GLY A 147 -27.74 2.03 9.83
C GLY A 147 -27.07 2.95 10.85
N ALA A 148 -26.25 3.93 10.42
CA ALA A 148 -25.68 4.93 11.32
C ALA A 148 -26.73 5.94 11.81
N ASP A 149 -26.82 6.15 13.12
CA ASP A 149 -27.80 7.05 13.74
C ASP A 149 -27.55 8.54 13.41
N ASP A 150 -26.28 8.96 13.23
CA ASP A 150 -25.90 10.35 12.91
C ASP A 150 -24.93 10.42 11.72
N VAL A 151 -25.48 10.16 10.53
CA VAL A 151 -24.76 10.22 9.24
C VAL A 151 -24.09 11.59 9.02
N ALA A 152 -24.74 12.69 9.41
CA ALA A 152 -24.26 14.04 9.16
C ALA A 152 -23.02 14.38 9.99
N ALA A 153 -23.00 14.04 11.28
CA ALA A 153 -21.86 14.29 12.15
C ALA A 153 -20.63 13.46 11.75
N LEU A 154 -20.84 12.19 11.40
CA LEU A 154 -19.75 11.33 10.94
C LEU A 154 -19.17 11.82 9.60
N ALA A 155 -20.02 12.13 8.61
CA ALA A 155 -19.57 12.69 7.33
C ALA A 155 -18.75 13.98 7.52
N SER A 156 -19.26 14.92 8.33
CA SER A 156 -18.54 16.16 8.66
C SER A 156 -17.19 15.91 9.34
N SER A 157 -17.10 14.87 10.18
CA SER A 157 -15.85 14.47 10.82
C SER A 157 -14.84 13.96 9.80
N LEU A 158 -15.28 13.15 8.84
CA LEU A 158 -14.42 12.64 7.78
C LEU A 158 -13.94 13.75 6.84
N GLU A 159 -14.77 14.74 6.53
CA GLU A 159 -14.36 15.92 5.77
C GLU A 159 -13.25 16.71 6.47
N ARG A 160 -13.31 16.85 7.80
CA ARG A 160 -12.21 17.45 8.59
C ARG A 160 -10.94 16.62 8.49
N CYS A 161 -11.03 15.30 8.48
CA CYS A 161 -9.87 14.42 8.32
C CYS A 161 -9.26 14.50 6.92
N LEU A 162 -10.09 14.62 5.87
CA LEU A 162 -9.62 14.90 4.51
C LEU A 162 -8.82 16.21 4.47
N ALA A 163 -9.39 17.28 5.04
CA ALA A 163 -8.72 18.58 5.13
C ALA A 163 -7.40 18.51 5.93
N ALA A 164 -7.31 17.59 6.92
CA ALA A 164 -6.10 17.34 7.71
C ALA A 164 -5.06 16.43 7.04
N GLY A 165 -5.32 15.92 5.82
CA GLY A 165 -4.35 15.13 5.05
C GLY A 165 -4.72 13.65 4.85
N LEU A 166 -5.90 13.20 5.27
CA LEU A 166 -6.35 11.84 4.95
C LEU A 166 -6.53 11.67 3.44
N ARG A 167 -5.99 10.59 2.87
CA ARG A 167 -6.02 10.33 1.41
C ARG A 167 -6.49 8.94 1.02
N LEU A 168 -6.93 8.10 1.96
CA LEU A 168 -7.47 6.78 1.67
C LEU A 168 -8.64 6.42 2.58
N LEU A 169 -9.78 6.08 1.99
CA LEU A 169 -11.01 5.74 2.67
C LEU A 169 -11.62 4.45 2.11
N ARG A 170 -12.22 3.67 3.00
CA ARG A 170 -13.13 2.57 2.67
C ARG A 170 -14.46 2.80 3.37
N LEU A 171 -15.51 2.98 2.60
CA LEU A 171 -16.84 3.32 3.10
C LEU A 171 -17.83 2.18 2.82
N ALA A 172 -18.66 1.82 3.78
CA ALA A 172 -19.92 1.13 3.50
C ALA A 172 -21.04 2.18 3.49
N LEU A 173 -21.80 2.24 2.40
CA LEU A 173 -22.81 3.26 2.16
C LEU A 173 -24.20 2.61 2.02
N PRO A 174 -25.28 3.32 2.36
CA PRO A 174 -26.63 2.87 2.01
C PRO A 174 -26.82 2.82 0.49
N ALA A 175 -27.82 2.05 0.05
CA ALA A 175 -28.20 2.00 -1.36
C ALA A 175 -28.56 3.40 -1.90
N PRO A 176 -28.23 3.73 -3.17
CA PRO A 176 -28.65 4.97 -3.79
C PRO A 176 -30.19 5.16 -3.81
N PRO A 177 -30.69 6.41 -3.76
CA PRO A 177 -29.94 7.67 -3.75
C PRO A 177 -29.28 7.95 -2.40
N LEU A 178 -28.05 8.46 -2.44
CA LEU A 178 -27.29 8.77 -1.22
C LEU A 178 -27.85 10.03 -0.52
N PRO A 179 -27.94 10.02 0.83
CA PRO A 179 -28.21 11.24 1.60
C PRO A 179 -27.22 12.37 1.28
N PRO A 180 -27.64 13.65 1.32
CA PRO A 180 -26.78 14.79 0.97
C PRO A 180 -25.42 14.83 1.68
N PRO A 181 -25.28 14.51 2.98
CA PRO A 181 -23.97 14.48 3.64
C PRO A 181 -23.00 13.46 3.04
N LEU A 182 -23.50 12.30 2.59
CA LEU A 182 -22.65 11.26 1.98
C LEU A 182 -22.26 11.60 0.54
N ALA A 183 -23.18 12.22 -0.21
CA ALA A 183 -22.86 12.74 -1.54
C ALA A 183 -21.79 13.85 -1.45
N ALA A 184 -21.90 14.76 -0.47
CA ALA A 184 -20.92 15.82 -0.21
C ALA A 184 -19.55 15.24 0.18
N LEU A 185 -19.51 14.24 1.08
CA LEU A 185 -18.27 13.56 1.44
C LEU A 185 -17.57 12.92 0.23
N LEU A 186 -18.31 12.21 -0.63
CA LEU A 186 -17.74 11.63 -1.85
C LEU A 186 -17.23 12.69 -2.84
N ALA A 187 -17.87 13.86 -2.91
CA ALA A 187 -17.38 14.98 -3.69
C ALA A 187 -16.10 15.57 -3.07
N ALA A 188 -16.04 15.69 -1.74
CA ALA A 188 -14.87 16.16 -1.01
C ALA A 188 -13.67 15.22 -1.19
N CYS A 189 -13.86 13.89 -1.16
CA CYS A 189 -12.80 12.92 -1.48
C CYS A 189 -12.18 13.21 -2.85
N ARG A 190 -13.00 13.37 -3.89
CA ARG A 190 -12.54 13.67 -5.26
C ARG A 190 -11.80 15.00 -5.34
N ALA A 191 -12.37 16.06 -4.77
CA ALA A 191 -11.79 17.39 -4.78
C ALA A 191 -10.40 17.43 -4.11
N GLN A 192 -10.21 16.63 -3.06
CA GLN A 192 -8.95 16.53 -2.31
C GLN A 192 -8.03 15.41 -2.80
N ARG A 193 -8.36 14.75 -3.92
CA ARG A 193 -7.62 13.61 -4.48
C ARG A 193 -7.36 12.50 -3.46
N ALA A 194 -8.35 12.24 -2.60
CA ALA A 194 -8.33 11.12 -1.68
C ALA A 194 -8.98 9.90 -2.35
N TRP A 195 -8.29 8.76 -2.31
CA TRP A 195 -8.81 7.50 -2.80
C TRP A 195 -9.96 7.02 -1.91
N CYS A 196 -11.10 6.70 -2.51
CA CYS A 196 -12.26 6.15 -1.83
C CYS A 196 -12.73 4.85 -2.48
N THR A 197 -12.80 3.77 -1.70
CA THR A 197 -13.43 2.51 -2.09
C THR A 197 -14.76 2.32 -1.37
N VAL A 198 -15.79 1.85 -2.07
CA VAL A 198 -17.12 1.62 -1.47
C VAL A 198 -17.40 0.12 -1.42
N ALA A 199 -17.92 -0.36 -0.28
CA ALA A 199 -18.34 -1.75 -0.13
C ALA A 199 -19.40 -2.12 -1.18
N VAL A 200 -19.27 -3.30 -1.78
CA VAL A 200 -20.24 -3.84 -2.74
C VAL A 200 -21.11 -4.92 -2.10
N ASP A 201 -22.33 -5.04 -2.62
CA ASP A 201 -23.24 -6.14 -2.29
C ASP A 201 -22.76 -7.47 -2.89
N ASP A 202 -23.34 -8.57 -2.43
CA ASP A 202 -22.99 -9.92 -2.87
C ASP A 202 -23.19 -10.12 -4.37
N GLY A 203 -22.08 -10.37 -5.10
CA GLY A 203 -22.11 -10.53 -6.56
C GLY A 203 -22.45 -9.23 -7.31
N GLY A 204 -22.49 -8.09 -6.62
CA GLY A 204 -22.80 -6.79 -7.18
C GLY A 204 -21.64 -6.20 -8.00
N GLU A 205 -21.98 -5.34 -8.96
CA GLU A 205 -20.99 -4.64 -9.77
C GLU A 205 -20.64 -3.28 -9.17
N ASP A 206 -19.60 -2.66 -9.72
CA ASP A 206 -19.15 -1.34 -9.30
C ASP A 206 -20.25 -0.28 -9.41
N PRO A 207 -20.68 0.34 -8.29
CA PRO A 207 -21.81 1.26 -8.28
C PRO A 207 -21.49 2.64 -8.91
N GLY A 208 -20.26 2.89 -9.38
CA GLY A 208 -19.93 4.18 -9.99
C GLY A 208 -19.67 5.31 -8.99
N LEU A 209 -19.76 5.04 -7.68
CA LEU A 209 -19.89 6.07 -6.65
C LEU A 209 -18.55 6.70 -6.20
N ALA A 210 -17.42 6.03 -6.39
CA ALA A 210 -16.11 6.45 -5.85
C ALA A 210 -14.94 6.05 -6.78
N ASP A 211 -13.71 5.99 -6.28
CA ASP A 211 -12.54 5.60 -7.09
C ASP A 211 -12.43 4.08 -7.28
N GLY A 212 -13.17 3.31 -6.49
CA GLY A 212 -13.17 1.87 -6.57
C GLY A 212 -14.18 1.20 -5.64
N VAL A 213 -14.05 -0.11 -5.52
CA VAL A 213 -14.92 -0.96 -4.71
C VAL A 213 -14.12 -1.72 -3.66
N HIS A 214 -14.82 -2.12 -2.60
CA HIS A 214 -14.29 -2.94 -1.53
C HIS A 214 -15.10 -4.23 -1.39
N VAL A 215 -14.41 -5.37 -1.34
CA VAL A 215 -15.02 -6.69 -1.12
C VAL A 215 -14.63 -7.20 0.26
N SER A 216 -15.61 -7.51 1.11
CA SER A 216 -15.31 -8.06 2.43
C SER A 216 -14.81 -9.50 2.36
N ALA A 217 -14.16 -9.98 3.42
CA ALA A 217 -13.65 -11.36 3.48
C ALA A 217 -14.74 -12.42 3.27
N ALA A 218 -15.96 -12.16 3.76
CA ALA A 218 -17.10 -13.07 3.60
C ALA A 218 -17.60 -13.17 2.14
N GLN A 219 -17.30 -12.17 1.32
CA GLN A 219 -17.83 -12.05 -0.04
C GLN A 219 -16.84 -12.50 -1.10
N LEU A 220 -15.54 -12.57 -0.78
CA LEU A 220 -14.47 -12.91 -1.73
C LEU A 220 -14.75 -14.17 -2.56
N ALA A 221 -15.32 -15.21 -1.94
CA ALA A 221 -15.64 -16.46 -2.62
C ALA A 221 -16.83 -16.36 -3.60
N ARG A 222 -17.66 -15.32 -3.47
CA ARG A 222 -18.90 -15.11 -4.26
C ARG A 222 -18.65 -14.41 -5.58
N PHE A 223 -17.53 -13.71 -5.72
CA PHE A 223 -17.14 -13.06 -6.96
C PHE A 223 -16.37 -14.02 -7.83
N GLU A 224 -16.80 -14.28 -9.07
CA GLU A 224 -16.02 -15.08 -10.04
C GLU A 224 -14.98 -14.24 -10.79
N ARG A 225 -15.30 -12.97 -11.03
CA ARG A 225 -14.50 -11.99 -11.77
C ARG A 225 -14.30 -10.74 -10.93
N ARG A 226 -13.32 -9.92 -11.32
CA ARG A 226 -13.05 -8.60 -10.71
C ARG A 226 -14.34 -7.75 -10.72
N PRO A 227 -14.83 -7.29 -9.55
CA PRO A 227 -16.04 -6.47 -9.48
C PRO A 227 -15.81 -4.98 -9.75
N ALA A 228 -14.56 -4.51 -9.71
CA ALA A 228 -14.21 -3.14 -10.06
C ALA A 228 -14.14 -2.96 -11.59
N ALA A 229 -14.66 -1.85 -12.10
CA ALA A 229 -14.50 -1.50 -13.50
C ALA A 229 -13.01 -1.28 -13.88
N PRO A 230 -12.62 -1.42 -15.16
CA PRO A 230 -11.25 -1.15 -15.59
C PRO A 230 -10.76 0.24 -15.16
N GLY A 231 -9.53 0.31 -14.64
CA GLY A 231 -8.93 1.55 -14.15
C GLY A 231 -9.38 1.99 -12.75
N ARG A 232 -10.33 1.29 -12.12
CA ARG A 232 -10.80 1.57 -10.75
C ARG A 232 -10.20 0.60 -9.75
N LEU A 233 -10.04 1.09 -8.52
CA LEU A 233 -9.43 0.33 -7.43
C LEU A 233 -10.34 -0.83 -6.99
N LEU A 234 -9.73 -1.95 -6.65
CA LEU A 234 -10.33 -3.03 -5.90
C LEU A 234 -9.55 -3.20 -4.60
N SER A 235 -10.21 -2.97 -3.47
CA SER A 235 -9.70 -3.37 -2.17
C SER A 235 -10.45 -4.58 -1.64
N ALA A 236 -9.81 -5.36 -0.77
CA ALA A 236 -10.49 -6.48 -0.12
C ALA A 236 -10.09 -6.65 1.35
N SER A 237 -11.02 -7.06 2.20
CA SER A 237 -10.67 -7.51 3.55
C SER A 237 -10.27 -8.98 3.51
N CYS A 238 -9.19 -9.32 4.20
CA CYS A 238 -8.65 -10.67 4.30
C CYS A 238 -8.46 -11.02 5.78
N ARG A 239 -8.87 -12.24 6.16
CA ARG A 239 -8.72 -12.80 7.51
C ARG A 239 -7.86 -14.07 7.52
N THR A 240 -7.68 -14.67 6.34
CA THR A 240 -6.92 -15.91 6.13
C THR A 240 -6.05 -15.80 4.88
N VAL A 241 -5.09 -16.72 4.73
CA VAL A 241 -4.27 -16.85 3.50
C VAL A 241 -5.14 -17.17 2.28
N ALA A 242 -6.22 -17.95 2.46
CA ALA A 242 -7.15 -18.26 1.38
C ALA A 242 -7.85 -17.00 0.85
N ASP A 243 -8.20 -16.06 1.74
CA ASP A 243 -8.77 -14.77 1.36
C ASP A 243 -7.77 -13.97 0.50
N VAL A 244 -6.50 -13.95 0.88
CA VAL A 244 -5.44 -13.24 0.14
C VAL A 244 -5.28 -13.81 -1.27
N HIS A 245 -5.21 -15.13 -1.39
CA HIS A 245 -5.15 -15.78 -2.70
C HIS A 245 -6.39 -15.48 -3.55
N ARG A 246 -7.57 -15.45 -2.94
CA ARG A 246 -8.79 -15.09 -3.66
C ARG A 246 -8.80 -13.62 -4.09
N ALA A 247 -8.38 -12.71 -3.23
CA ALA A 247 -8.24 -11.30 -3.54
C ALA A 247 -7.23 -11.08 -4.69
N ALA A 248 -6.09 -11.76 -4.66
CA ALA A 248 -5.09 -11.74 -5.74
C ALA A 248 -5.67 -12.26 -7.06
N ALA A 249 -6.44 -13.36 -7.04
CA ALA A 249 -7.09 -13.91 -8.23
C ALA A 249 -8.14 -12.97 -8.83
N LEU A 250 -8.80 -12.15 -8.00
CA LEU A 250 -9.70 -11.07 -8.44
C LEU A 250 -8.95 -9.80 -8.88
N GLY A 251 -7.63 -9.78 -8.73
CA GLY A 251 -6.76 -8.67 -9.09
C GLY A 251 -6.78 -7.52 -8.08
N ALA A 252 -7.11 -7.76 -6.80
CA ALA A 252 -7.18 -6.68 -5.80
C ALA A 252 -5.89 -5.85 -5.78
N ASP A 253 -6.05 -4.53 -5.82
CA ASP A 253 -4.95 -3.56 -5.83
C ASP A 253 -4.28 -3.47 -4.47
N PHE A 254 -5.04 -3.66 -3.39
CA PHE A 254 -4.53 -3.75 -2.03
C PHE A 254 -5.54 -4.46 -1.12
N VAL A 255 -5.10 -4.90 0.06
CA VAL A 255 -5.95 -5.61 1.02
C VAL A 255 -5.86 -5.02 2.43
N TYR A 256 -6.94 -5.21 3.20
CA TYR A 256 -7.01 -4.96 4.62
C TYR A 256 -6.84 -6.28 5.38
N ALA A 257 -5.78 -6.40 6.17
CA ALA A 257 -5.54 -7.55 7.04
C ALA A 257 -6.33 -7.40 8.33
N GLU A 258 -7.42 -8.14 8.46
CA GLU A 258 -8.29 -8.15 9.64
C GLU A 258 -8.01 -9.37 10.53
N PRO A 259 -8.26 -9.30 11.85
CA PRO A 259 -8.11 -10.45 12.72
C PRO A 259 -8.99 -11.62 12.28
N GLY A 260 -8.37 -12.79 12.13
CA GLY A 260 -9.07 -14.04 11.83
C GLY A 260 -9.76 -14.63 13.06
N PRO A 261 -10.74 -15.54 12.87
CA PRO A 261 -11.37 -16.27 13.97
C PRO A 261 -10.32 -17.07 14.74
N GLY A 262 -10.13 -16.78 16.03
CA GLY A 262 -9.21 -17.50 16.91
C GLY A 262 -7.75 -17.06 16.90
N GLY A 263 -7.39 -16.01 16.14
CA GLY A 263 -6.03 -15.46 16.13
C GLY A 263 -5.78 -14.50 17.28
N GLY A 264 -4.61 -14.62 17.94
CA GLY A 264 -4.17 -13.62 18.90
C GLY A 264 -3.92 -12.26 18.23
N TYR A 265 -4.32 -11.17 18.87
CA TYR A 265 -4.10 -9.78 18.41
C TYR A 265 -2.61 -9.40 18.28
N ALA A 266 -1.66 -10.28 18.52
CA ALA A 266 -0.25 -9.97 18.26
C ALA A 266 0.13 -10.32 16.83
N GLU A 267 -0.22 -11.47 16.26
CA GLU A 267 0.43 -11.97 15.04
C GLU A 267 -0.44 -11.98 13.79
N TRP A 268 -1.70 -11.53 13.92
CA TRP A 268 -2.72 -11.75 12.89
C TRP A 268 -2.36 -11.27 11.46
N PRO A 269 -1.63 -10.16 11.21
CA PRO A 269 -1.36 -9.78 9.83
C PRO A 269 -0.20 -10.57 9.21
N ALA A 270 0.64 -11.27 9.99
CA ALA A 270 1.89 -11.86 9.50
C ALA A 270 1.67 -12.93 8.43
N ALA A 271 0.66 -13.80 8.62
CA ALA A 271 0.32 -14.81 7.61
C ALA A 271 -0.24 -14.17 6.33
N ILE A 272 -0.99 -13.07 6.48
CA ILE A 272 -1.56 -12.32 5.35
C ILE A 272 -0.46 -11.62 4.56
N THR A 273 0.45 -10.91 5.24
CA THR A 273 1.55 -10.19 4.59
C THR A 273 2.56 -11.14 3.94
N ALA A 274 2.79 -12.32 4.52
CA ALA A 274 3.65 -13.34 3.92
C ALA A 274 3.07 -13.93 2.62
N ALA A 275 1.74 -14.00 2.50
CA ALA A 275 1.06 -14.52 1.32
C ALA A 275 0.71 -13.45 0.27
N ALA A 276 0.70 -12.17 0.67
CA ALA A 276 0.24 -11.08 -0.17
C ALA A 276 1.26 -10.74 -1.27
N THR A 277 0.73 -10.47 -2.48
CA THR A 277 1.49 -9.94 -3.61
C THR A 277 1.12 -8.49 -3.91
N MET A 278 0.40 -7.84 -2.99
CA MET A 278 -0.13 -6.48 -3.08
C MET A 278 0.04 -5.77 -1.73
N PRO A 279 -0.08 -4.41 -1.69
CA PRO A 279 -0.10 -3.67 -0.44
C PRO A 279 -1.09 -4.21 0.60
N VAL A 280 -0.64 -4.26 1.85
CA VAL A 280 -1.44 -4.70 2.99
C VAL A 280 -1.56 -3.59 4.03
N PHE A 281 -2.79 -3.29 4.44
CA PHE A 281 -3.09 -2.40 5.56
C PHE A 281 -3.58 -3.22 6.75
N ALA A 282 -2.95 -3.08 7.91
CA ALA A 282 -3.48 -3.71 9.12
C ALA A 282 -4.80 -3.02 9.53
N ALA A 283 -5.89 -3.76 9.59
CA ALA A 283 -7.22 -3.28 9.94
C ALA A 283 -7.76 -4.01 11.18
N GLY A 284 -8.81 -3.46 11.80
CA GLY A 284 -9.40 -3.97 13.04
C GLY A 284 -8.99 -3.12 14.25
N PRO A 285 -8.60 -3.70 15.40
CA PRO A 285 -8.30 -2.96 16.63
C PRO A 285 -6.90 -2.35 16.62
N VAL A 286 -6.50 -1.75 15.49
CA VAL A 286 -5.18 -1.10 15.34
C VAL A 286 -5.30 0.36 15.75
N ARG A 287 -4.40 0.81 16.63
CA ARG A 287 -4.24 2.22 17.02
C ARG A 287 -3.03 2.84 16.31
N ALA A 288 -3.00 4.17 16.19
CA ALA A 288 -1.92 4.92 15.55
C ALA A 288 -0.51 4.51 16.03
N HIS A 289 -0.31 4.39 17.35
CA HIS A 289 0.99 4.05 17.93
C HIS A 289 1.50 2.64 17.51
N GLN A 290 0.62 1.77 17.01
CA GLN A 290 0.98 0.43 16.54
C GLN A 290 1.44 0.43 15.07
N ALA A 291 1.39 1.56 14.35
CA ALA A 291 1.79 1.65 12.95
C ALA A 291 3.20 1.11 12.69
N GLY A 292 4.18 1.50 13.51
CA GLY A 292 5.56 1.01 13.39
C GLY A 292 5.68 -0.51 13.60
N LEU A 293 4.87 -1.08 14.49
CA LEU A 293 4.81 -2.54 14.69
C LEU A 293 4.20 -3.24 13.48
N MET A 294 3.12 -2.71 12.92
CA MET A 294 2.46 -3.29 11.73
C MET A 294 3.38 -3.23 10.51
N ARG A 295 4.16 -2.15 10.35
CA ARG A 295 5.19 -2.04 9.31
C ARG A 295 6.26 -3.12 9.41
N ARG A 296 6.77 -3.40 10.62
CA ARG A 296 7.73 -4.50 10.83
C ARG A 296 7.15 -5.88 10.53
N ARG A 297 5.82 -6.01 10.49
CA ARG A 297 5.11 -7.23 10.08
C ARG A 297 4.77 -7.27 8.59
N GLY A 298 5.29 -6.33 7.79
CA GLY A 298 5.10 -6.30 6.34
C GLY A 298 3.85 -5.56 5.88
N CYS A 299 3.13 -4.87 6.77
CA CYS A 299 2.05 -3.98 6.33
C CYS A 299 2.64 -2.69 5.75
N GLN A 300 2.10 -2.22 4.63
CA GLN A 300 2.38 -0.89 4.12
C GLN A 300 1.86 0.19 5.07
N GLY A 301 0.74 -0.08 5.73
CA GLY A 301 0.00 0.91 6.47
C GLY A 301 -0.98 0.33 7.50
N ILE A 302 -1.77 1.21 8.11
CA ILE A 302 -2.85 0.84 9.01
C ILE A 302 -4.18 1.43 8.54
N ALA A 303 -5.28 0.78 8.92
CA ALA A 303 -6.63 1.23 8.67
C ALA A 303 -7.35 1.40 10.00
N VAL A 304 -7.82 2.62 10.27
CA VAL A 304 -8.51 2.96 11.52
C VAL A 304 -10.01 3.02 11.29
N SER A 305 -10.77 2.37 12.17
CA SER A 305 -12.24 2.35 12.06
C SER A 305 -12.88 3.54 12.74
N ALA A 306 -13.78 4.20 12.03
CA ALA A 306 -14.71 5.15 12.61
C ALA A 306 -15.94 4.38 13.12
N GLY A 307 -16.09 4.25 14.45
CA GLY A 307 -17.40 3.98 15.06
C GLY A 307 -17.64 2.67 15.83
N SER A 308 -16.67 1.79 16.11
CA SER A 308 -16.98 0.55 16.85
C SER A 308 -16.94 0.71 18.39
N GLY A 309 -18.12 0.91 19.00
CA GLY A 309 -18.57 0.14 20.18
C GLY A 309 -18.11 0.50 21.59
N ASN A 310 -17.42 1.61 21.85
CA ASN A 310 -16.97 1.93 23.23
C ASN A 310 -16.98 3.41 23.61
N GLY A 311 -17.84 4.22 22.99
CA GLY A 311 -18.02 5.61 23.39
C GLY A 311 -16.70 6.38 23.40
N LEU A 312 -16.17 6.65 22.20
CA LEU A 312 -15.60 7.93 21.76
C LEU A 312 -14.44 7.75 20.75
N PRO A 313 -14.10 8.83 20.00
CA PRO A 313 -14.76 10.15 19.97
C PRO A 313 -15.11 10.73 18.60
N SER A 314 -15.90 11.81 18.70
CA SER A 314 -15.84 13.04 17.92
C SER A 314 -14.62 13.18 16.99
N SER A 315 -14.81 13.85 15.86
CA SER A 315 -13.79 14.21 14.85
C SER A 315 -12.36 14.49 15.33
N GLU A 316 -12.15 14.92 16.58
CA GLU A 316 -10.84 15.13 17.18
C GLU A 316 -9.97 13.87 17.23
N LEU A 317 -10.48 12.68 17.54
CA LEU A 317 -9.59 11.50 17.68
C LEU A 317 -9.18 10.91 16.34
N VAL A 318 -10.04 11.00 15.34
CA VAL A 318 -9.69 10.62 13.97
C VAL A 318 -8.61 11.56 13.46
N ALA A 319 -8.74 12.87 13.71
CA ALA A 319 -7.71 13.86 13.40
C ALA A 319 -6.40 13.62 14.19
N LEU A 320 -6.49 13.31 15.48
CA LEU A 320 -5.33 13.07 16.35
C LEU A 320 -4.60 11.76 16.00
N THR A 321 -5.35 10.71 15.65
CA THR A 321 -4.82 9.43 15.17
C THR A 321 -4.14 9.61 13.82
N ALA A 322 -4.74 10.39 12.92
CA ALA A 322 -4.13 10.68 11.62
C ALA A 322 -2.84 11.50 11.77
N ARG A 323 -2.86 12.52 12.63
CA ARG A 323 -1.68 13.34 12.95
C ARG A 323 -0.56 12.52 13.58
N ALA A 324 -0.87 11.67 14.55
CA ALA A 324 0.12 10.81 15.21
C ALA A 324 0.78 9.81 14.26
N VAL A 325 0.07 9.28 13.26
CA VAL A 325 0.68 8.42 12.23
C VAL A 325 1.57 9.23 11.31
N LEU A 326 1.13 10.41 10.88
CA LEU A 326 1.93 11.32 10.04
C LEU A 326 3.21 11.77 10.76
N ASP A 327 3.11 12.11 12.06
CA ASP A 327 4.25 12.50 12.90
C ASP A 327 5.20 11.31 13.14
N ALA A 328 4.68 10.09 13.32
CA ALA A 328 5.49 8.87 13.45
C ALA A 328 6.26 8.53 12.16
N GLU A 329 5.70 8.85 10.99
CA GLU A 329 6.41 8.71 9.71
C GLU A 329 7.52 9.74 9.51
N LEU A 330 7.36 10.93 10.08
CA LEU A 330 8.36 11.99 10.05
C LEU A 330 9.44 11.81 11.13
N SER A 331 9.13 11.10 12.23
CA SER A 331 10.04 10.83 13.34
C SER A 331 11.02 9.67 13.11
N VAL A 332 11.06 9.06 11.91
CA VAL A 332 12.18 8.19 11.51
C VAL A 332 13.39 9.08 11.17
N ALA A 333 13.92 9.74 12.20
CA ALA A 333 15.23 10.37 12.14
C ALA A 333 16.30 9.26 12.07
N PRO A 334 17.43 9.48 11.36
CA PRO A 334 18.57 8.57 11.47
C PRO A 334 18.99 8.47 12.94
N PRO A 335 19.55 7.32 13.38
CA PRO A 335 20.15 7.25 14.70
C PRO A 335 21.15 8.40 14.83
N GLN A 336 20.95 9.26 15.83
CA GLN A 336 21.95 10.27 16.12
C GLN A 336 23.21 9.52 16.56
N SER A 337 24.27 9.72 15.79
CA SER A 337 25.61 9.25 16.10
C SER A 337 26.04 9.85 17.44
N GLY A 338 26.02 9.02 18.48
CA GLY A 338 26.73 9.24 19.74
C GLY A 338 27.91 8.28 19.82
#